data_AF-A0A3C0J952-F1
#
_entry.id   AF-A0A3C0J952-F1
#
_cell.length_a   1.000
_cell.length_b   1.000
_cell.length_c   1.000
_cell.angle_alpha   90.00
_cell.angle_beta   90.00
_cell.angle_gamma   90.00
#
_symmetry.space_group_name_H-M   'P 1'
#
loop_
_entity.id
_entity.type
_entity.pdbx_description
1 polymer ?
#
loop_
_entity_poly.entity_id
_entity_poly.type
_entity_poly.pdbx_seq_one_letter_code
_entity_poly.pdbx_strand_id
1 'polypeptide(L)'
;MLYDKDIREPLFMYFEEKYGKTRVFEEKRMGNSRADILIITEKDFIGIEIKSDADTYARLSGQVKDYDRYCDYNYVVVGSTHGTHIGEHVPEYWGIITVEETEKGVDFYELRAPSKNPEGRIDNKLAILWRQEMAHIQKLNNMHEYKRESKAFVTSKILEKVPHDILEKQICDELFERDYTTIAESIARYREENGLHKRRKKRISKRYKIK
;
A
#
# COMPACT_ATOMS: atom_id res chain seq x y z
N MET A 1 -3.15 -20.83 -18.11
CA MET A 1 -4.14 -19.99 -17.39
C MET A 1 -3.40 -19.44 -16.20
N LEU A 2 -3.11 -18.13 -16.24
CA LEU A 2 -2.30 -17.46 -15.24
C LEU A 2 -3.10 -17.22 -13.96
N TYR A 3 -2.53 -17.61 -12.81
CA TYR A 3 -3.10 -17.29 -11.51
C TYR A 3 -2.34 -16.15 -10.85
N ASP A 4 -2.98 -15.46 -9.91
CA ASP A 4 -2.39 -14.36 -9.13
C ASP A 4 -0.99 -14.68 -8.57
N LYS A 5 -0.79 -15.89 -8.01
CA LYS A 5 0.51 -16.33 -7.47
C LYS A 5 1.64 -16.37 -8.51
N ASP A 6 1.31 -16.61 -9.78
CA ASP A 6 2.27 -16.73 -10.87
C ASP A 6 2.66 -15.34 -11.41
N ILE A 7 1.84 -14.32 -11.11
CA ILE A 7 2.01 -12.94 -11.55
C ILE A 7 2.84 -12.12 -10.55
N ARG A 8 2.61 -12.32 -9.24
CA ARG A 8 3.14 -11.43 -8.19
C ARG A 8 4.66 -11.26 -8.19
N GLU A 9 5.42 -12.35 -8.13
CA GLU A 9 6.88 -12.28 -8.06
C GLU A 9 7.49 -11.59 -9.30
N PRO A 10 7.15 -11.99 -10.54
CA PRO A 10 7.60 -11.27 -11.73
C PRO A 10 7.16 -9.79 -11.76
N LEU A 11 5.95 -9.50 -11.27
CA LEU A 11 5.42 -8.13 -11.22
C LEU A 11 6.20 -7.24 -10.24
N PHE A 12 6.70 -7.79 -9.12
CA PHE A 12 7.55 -7.04 -8.19
C PHE A 12 8.86 -6.62 -8.88
N MET A 13 9.48 -7.53 -9.65
CA MET A 13 10.69 -7.23 -10.41
C MET A 13 10.43 -6.16 -11.48
N TYR A 14 9.30 -6.23 -12.20
CA TYR A 14 8.89 -5.21 -13.16
C TYR A 14 8.82 -3.80 -12.53
N PHE A 15 8.20 -3.69 -11.35
CA PHE A 15 8.08 -2.41 -10.66
C PHE A 15 9.40 -1.92 -10.04
N GLU A 16 10.26 -2.83 -9.58
CA GLU A 16 11.61 -2.47 -9.11
C GLU A 16 12.50 -1.97 -10.26
N GLU A 17 12.43 -2.59 -11.45
CA GLU A 17 13.15 -2.10 -12.63
C GLU A 17 12.63 -0.72 -13.06
N LYS A 18 11.30 -0.52 -13.03
CA LYS A 18 10.67 0.74 -13.46
C LYS A 18 10.87 1.91 -12.50
N TYR A 19 10.79 1.66 -11.20
CA TYR A 19 10.79 2.73 -10.18
C TYR A 19 12.02 2.72 -9.27
N GLY A 20 12.96 1.80 -9.49
CA GLY A 20 14.11 1.60 -8.63
C GLY A 20 13.74 0.92 -7.32
N LYS A 21 14.38 1.32 -6.22
CA LYS A 21 14.15 0.71 -4.91
C LYS A 21 12.68 0.85 -4.49
N THR A 22 12.02 -0.28 -4.23
CA THR A 22 10.62 -0.30 -3.77
C THR A 22 10.44 -1.12 -2.49
N ARG A 23 9.34 -0.86 -1.78
CA ARG A 23 8.87 -1.68 -0.66
C ARG A 23 7.47 -2.19 -0.95
N VAL A 24 7.31 -3.51 -0.94
CA VAL A 24 6.05 -4.17 -1.28
C VAL A 24 5.28 -4.57 -0.02
N PHE A 25 3.98 -4.26 -0.01
CA PHE A 25 3.02 -4.69 1.00
C PHE A 25 1.88 -5.43 0.32
N GLU A 26 1.75 -6.71 0.61
CA GLU A 26 0.66 -7.52 0.07
C GLU A 26 -0.57 -7.48 0.99
N GLU A 27 -1.75 -7.66 0.39
CA GLU A 27 -3.01 -7.89 1.12
C GLU A 27 -3.33 -6.78 2.14
N LYS A 28 -2.94 -5.54 1.80
CA LYS A 28 -3.03 -4.39 2.69
C LYS A 28 -4.48 -3.88 2.75
N ARG A 29 -5.09 -3.92 3.93
CA ARG A 29 -6.41 -3.31 4.12
C ARG A 29 -6.40 -1.80 3.88
N MET A 30 -7.30 -1.33 3.04
CA MET A 30 -7.53 0.07 2.66
C MET A 30 -9.03 0.34 2.56
N GLY A 31 -9.59 1.13 3.48
CA GLY A 31 -11.03 1.28 3.57
C GLY A 31 -11.74 -0.06 3.79
N ASN A 32 -12.68 -0.39 2.89
CA ASN A 32 -13.41 -1.66 2.89
C ASN A 32 -12.74 -2.72 2.00
N SER A 33 -11.77 -2.30 1.19
CA SER A 33 -11.02 -3.14 0.28
C SER A 33 -9.73 -3.65 0.94
N ARG A 34 -9.15 -4.61 0.25
CA ARG A 34 -7.82 -5.12 0.53
C ARG A 34 -7.05 -4.97 -0.76
N ALA A 35 -6.02 -4.15 -0.70
CA ALA A 35 -5.15 -3.99 -1.84
C ALA A 35 -4.34 -5.28 -2.03
N ASP A 36 -4.36 -5.83 -3.24
CA ASP A 36 -3.57 -7.02 -3.57
C ASP A 36 -2.09 -6.73 -3.32
N ILE A 37 -1.64 -5.59 -3.85
CA ILE A 37 -0.30 -5.07 -3.65
C ILE A 37 -0.35 -3.54 -3.44
N LEU A 38 0.37 -3.07 -2.44
CA LEU A 38 0.76 -1.67 -2.28
C LEU A 38 2.28 -1.59 -2.38
N ILE A 39 2.77 -0.84 -3.36
CA ILE A 39 4.19 -0.57 -3.57
C ILE A 39 4.49 0.84 -3.06
N ILE A 40 5.52 0.97 -2.24
CA ILE A 40 6.04 2.26 -1.79
C ILE A 40 7.35 2.50 -2.51
N THR A 41 7.42 3.60 -3.24
CA THR A 41 8.67 4.15 -3.80
C THR A 41 9.21 5.21 -2.84
N GLU A 42 10.38 5.78 -3.14
CA GLU A 42 10.97 6.84 -2.30
C GLU A 42 10.03 8.03 -2.03
N LYS A 43 9.01 8.23 -2.86
CA LYS A 43 8.10 9.40 -2.78
C LYS A 43 6.63 9.10 -3.01
N ASP A 44 6.27 7.92 -3.55
CA ASP A 44 4.91 7.65 -4.00
C ASP A 44 4.37 6.30 -3.48
N PHE A 45 3.07 6.26 -3.27
CA PHE A 45 2.28 5.06 -3.01
C PHE A 45 1.66 4.61 -4.33
N ILE A 46 1.96 3.39 -4.75
CA ILE A 46 1.42 2.79 -5.97
C ILE A 46 0.53 1.60 -5.56
N GLY A 47 -0.77 1.71 -5.81
CA GLY A 47 -1.70 0.61 -5.58
C GLY A 47 -1.83 -0.26 -6.82
N ILE A 48 -1.72 -1.58 -6.66
CA ILE A 48 -1.94 -2.54 -7.74
C ILE A 48 -3.11 -3.47 -7.38
N GLU A 49 -4.06 -3.59 -8.29
CA GLU A 49 -5.11 -4.61 -8.26
C GLU A 49 -4.84 -5.64 -9.37
N ILE A 50 -4.81 -6.93 -9.04
CA ILE A 50 -4.61 -8.01 -9.99
C ILE A 50 -5.95 -8.65 -10.32
N LYS A 51 -6.25 -8.83 -11.60
CA LYS A 51 -7.38 -9.62 -12.10
C LYS A 51 -6.87 -10.70 -13.03
N SER A 52 -6.91 -11.94 -12.57
CA SER A 52 -6.63 -13.10 -13.41
C SER A 52 -7.74 -13.34 -14.42
N ASP A 53 -7.52 -14.22 -15.41
CA ASP A 53 -8.53 -14.57 -16.42
C ASP A 53 -9.81 -15.18 -15.83
N ALA A 54 -9.80 -15.60 -14.56
CA ALA A 54 -10.96 -16.17 -13.88
C ALA A 54 -11.77 -15.14 -13.06
N ASP A 55 -11.29 -13.90 -12.94
CA ASP A 55 -11.88 -12.89 -12.07
C ASP A 55 -13.04 -12.13 -12.72
N THR A 56 -14.01 -11.74 -11.90
CA THR A 56 -15.08 -10.81 -12.31
C THR A 56 -14.84 -9.41 -11.78
N TYR A 57 -15.39 -8.40 -12.44
CA TYR A 57 -15.26 -7.00 -12.03
C TYR A 57 -16.29 -6.53 -11.00
N ALA A 58 -17.09 -7.44 -10.43
CA ALA A 58 -18.22 -7.09 -9.54
C ALA A 58 -17.82 -6.23 -8.31
N ARG A 59 -16.57 -6.32 -7.86
CA ARG A 59 -16.04 -5.55 -6.72
C ARG A 59 -15.16 -4.37 -7.12
N LEU A 60 -14.79 -4.27 -8.40
CA LEU A 60 -13.74 -3.35 -8.86
C LEU A 60 -14.10 -1.89 -8.63
N SER A 61 -15.37 -1.50 -8.84
CA SER A 61 -15.81 -0.12 -8.60
C SER A 61 -15.63 0.36 -7.16
N GLY A 62 -15.79 -0.55 -6.19
CA GLY A 62 -15.51 -0.27 -4.77
C GLY A 62 -14.01 -0.20 -4.48
N GLN A 63 -13.24 -1.11 -5.10
CA GLN A 63 -11.79 -1.13 -5.00
C GLN A 63 -11.17 0.14 -5.56
N VAL A 64 -11.60 0.61 -6.74
CA VAL A 64 -11.17 1.87 -7.35
C VAL A 64 -11.29 3.02 -6.36
N LYS A 65 -12.47 3.21 -5.76
CA LYS A 65 -12.72 4.27 -4.78
C LYS A 65 -11.84 4.15 -3.54
N ASP A 66 -11.53 2.94 -3.11
CA ASP A 66 -10.70 2.72 -1.93
C ASP A 66 -9.24 3.00 -2.26
N TYR A 67 -8.70 2.45 -3.35
CA TYR A 67 -7.33 2.69 -3.82
C TYR A 67 -7.07 4.18 -4.08
N ASP A 68 -8.01 4.85 -4.76
CA ASP A 68 -7.91 6.27 -5.09
C ASP A 68 -7.79 7.16 -3.85
N ARG A 69 -8.29 6.73 -2.70
CA ARG A 69 -8.16 7.53 -1.48
C ARG A 69 -6.77 7.43 -0.84
N TYR A 70 -5.97 6.41 -1.16
CA TYR A 70 -4.69 6.14 -0.49
C TYR A 70 -3.48 6.36 -1.39
N CYS A 71 -3.58 6.01 -2.67
CA CYS A 71 -2.42 5.90 -3.55
C CYS A 71 -2.22 7.15 -4.41
N ASP A 72 -0.97 7.42 -4.75
CA ASP A 72 -0.56 8.46 -5.69
C ASP A 72 -0.77 8.06 -7.14
N TYR A 73 -0.56 6.77 -7.41
CA TYR A 73 -0.78 6.12 -8.69
C TYR A 73 -1.45 4.79 -8.45
N ASN A 74 -2.29 4.36 -9.38
CA ASN A 74 -2.95 3.06 -9.32
C ASN A 74 -2.76 2.33 -10.64
N TYR A 75 -2.64 1.01 -10.56
CA TYR A 75 -2.62 0.11 -11.70
C TYR A 75 -3.67 -0.97 -11.52
N VAL A 76 -4.23 -1.39 -12.64
CA VAL A 76 -4.87 -2.70 -12.76
C VAL A 76 -4.02 -3.58 -13.65
N VAL A 77 -3.76 -4.80 -13.18
CA VAL A 77 -2.96 -5.82 -13.88
C VAL A 77 -3.93 -6.92 -14.31
N VAL A 78 -4.04 -7.17 -15.61
CA VAL A 78 -5.04 -8.10 -16.16
C VAL A 78 -4.42 -9.13 -17.08
N GLY A 79 -4.97 -10.34 -17.12
CA GLY A 79 -4.62 -11.32 -18.16
C GLY A 79 -5.00 -10.80 -19.56
N SER A 80 -4.28 -11.25 -20.60
CA SER A 80 -4.44 -10.76 -21.98
C SER A 80 -5.85 -10.90 -22.55
N THR A 81 -6.64 -11.88 -22.09
CA THR A 81 -8.04 -12.05 -22.52
C THR A 81 -8.98 -10.96 -21.99
N HIS A 82 -8.58 -10.24 -20.95
CA HIS A 82 -9.38 -9.24 -20.21
C HIS A 82 -8.96 -7.79 -20.50
N GLY A 83 -7.90 -7.58 -21.28
CA GLY A 83 -7.33 -6.25 -21.54
C GLY A 83 -8.25 -5.27 -22.26
N THR A 84 -9.21 -5.76 -23.05
CA THR A 84 -9.97 -4.92 -23.99
C THR A 84 -11.04 -4.04 -23.31
N HIS A 85 -11.64 -4.49 -22.20
CA HIS A 85 -12.73 -3.76 -21.54
C HIS A 85 -12.36 -3.20 -20.16
N ILE A 86 -11.19 -3.56 -19.61
CA ILE A 86 -10.82 -3.09 -18.27
C ILE A 86 -10.77 -1.57 -18.17
N GLY A 87 -10.39 -0.88 -19.25
CA GLY A 87 -10.34 0.58 -19.31
C GLY A 87 -11.68 1.26 -19.07
N GLU A 88 -12.81 0.57 -19.29
CA GLU A 88 -14.16 1.08 -18.99
C GLU A 88 -14.50 1.01 -17.49
N HIS A 89 -13.77 0.19 -16.73
CA HIS A 89 -14.03 -0.06 -15.31
C HIS A 89 -13.08 0.69 -14.36
N VAL A 90 -12.02 1.31 -14.88
CA VAL A 90 -11.06 2.08 -14.10
C VAL A 90 -10.91 3.50 -14.64
N PRO A 91 -10.66 4.51 -13.78
CA PRO A 91 -10.45 5.89 -14.20
C PRO A 91 -9.31 6.04 -15.22
N GLU A 92 -9.34 7.11 -16.02
CA GLU A 92 -8.32 7.36 -17.06
C GLU A 92 -6.89 7.49 -16.51
N TYR A 93 -6.74 7.96 -15.27
CA TYR A 93 -5.44 8.10 -14.59
C TYR A 93 -4.87 6.78 -14.04
N TRP A 94 -5.64 5.68 -14.08
CA TRP A 94 -5.11 4.37 -13.70
C TRP A 94 -4.24 3.79 -14.81
N GLY A 95 -3.09 3.25 -14.45
CA GLY A 95 -2.29 2.43 -15.36
C GLY A 95 -2.98 1.09 -15.65
N ILE A 96 -2.77 0.55 -16.85
CA ILE A 96 -3.24 -0.77 -17.26
C ILE A 96 -2.04 -1.56 -17.75
N ILE A 97 -1.78 -2.68 -17.09
CA ILE A 97 -0.75 -3.65 -17.50
C ILE A 97 -1.46 -4.94 -17.90
N THR A 98 -1.16 -5.44 -19.09
CA THR A 98 -1.54 -6.80 -19.49
C THR A 98 -0.43 -7.79 -19.20
N VAL A 99 -0.83 -9.00 -18.83
CA VAL A 99 0.07 -10.10 -18.50
C VAL A 99 -0.15 -11.26 -19.46
N GLU A 100 0.95 -11.78 -20.00
CA GLU A 100 0.94 -12.93 -20.91
C GLU A 100 1.93 -14.01 -20.45
N GLU A 101 1.52 -15.26 -20.62
CA GLU A 101 2.39 -16.42 -20.41
C GLU A 101 3.14 -16.69 -21.72
N THR A 102 4.47 -16.70 -21.66
CA THR A 102 5.36 -16.96 -22.79
C THR A 102 6.23 -18.18 -22.50
N GLU A 103 6.94 -18.69 -23.51
CA GLU A 103 7.86 -19.83 -23.34
C GLU A 103 8.98 -19.55 -22.30
N LYS A 104 9.25 -18.27 -22.01
CA LYS A 104 10.31 -17.83 -21.08
C LYS A 104 9.79 -17.45 -19.69
N GLY A 105 8.48 -17.45 -19.47
CA GLY A 105 7.87 -17.05 -18.21
C GLY A 105 6.68 -16.13 -18.40
N VAL A 106 6.59 -15.09 -17.56
CA VAL A 106 5.49 -14.12 -17.59
C VAL A 106 6.03 -12.79 -18.10
N ASP A 107 5.39 -12.25 -19.13
CA ASP A 107 5.73 -10.94 -19.70
C ASP A 107 4.64 -9.91 -19.38
N PHE A 108 5.07 -8.66 -19.17
CA PHE A 108 4.21 -7.53 -18.80
C PHE A 108 4.24 -6.46 -19.89
N TYR A 109 3.06 -6.01 -20.31
CA TYR A 109 2.92 -4.94 -21.30
C TYR A 109 2.08 -3.80 -20.73
N GLU A 110 2.64 -2.60 -20.73
CA GLU A 110 1.91 -1.40 -20.33
C GLU A 110 1.02 -0.91 -21.48
N LEU A 111 -0.27 -1.20 -21.41
CA LEU A 111 -1.26 -0.67 -22.35
C LEU A 111 -1.57 0.80 -22.09
N ARG A 112 -1.53 1.20 -20.82
CA ARG A 112 -1.75 2.59 -20.40
C ARG A 112 -0.83 2.91 -19.22
N ALA A 113 0.00 3.93 -19.36
CA ALA A 113 0.77 4.46 -18.24
C ALA A 113 -0.17 5.16 -17.24
N PRO A 114 0.10 5.07 -15.92
CA PRO A 114 -0.69 5.78 -14.93
C PRO A 114 -0.38 7.28 -14.98
N SER A 115 -1.29 8.09 -14.46
CA SER A 115 -1.04 9.48 -14.13
C SER A 115 -1.39 9.75 -12.66
N LYS A 116 -1.02 10.93 -12.15
CA LYS A 116 -1.20 11.23 -10.72
C LYS A 116 -2.69 11.18 -10.40
N ASN A 117 -3.04 10.36 -9.42
CA ASN A 117 -4.40 10.24 -8.93
C ASN A 117 -4.83 11.53 -8.19
N PRO A 118 -5.91 12.20 -8.62
CA PRO A 118 -6.37 13.45 -8.01
C PRO A 118 -7.06 13.25 -6.65
N GLU A 119 -7.47 12.02 -6.31
CA GLU A 119 -8.24 11.70 -5.11
C GLU A 119 -7.35 11.27 -3.92
N GLY A 120 -6.04 11.17 -4.12
CA GLY A 120 -5.08 10.72 -3.12
C GLY A 120 -5.08 11.64 -1.89
N ARG A 121 -5.23 11.06 -0.69
CA ARG A 121 -5.27 11.83 0.55
C ARG A 121 -4.19 11.41 1.54
N ILE A 122 -3.41 12.38 1.98
CA ILE A 122 -2.28 12.16 2.89
C ILE A 122 -2.70 11.69 4.29
N ASP A 123 -3.92 12.03 4.74
CA ASP A 123 -4.49 11.57 6.00
C ASP A 123 -4.68 10.03 6.00
N ASN A 124 -5.08 9.47 4.87
CA ASN A 124 -5.21 8.04 4.67
C ASN A 124 -3.83 7.34 4.63
N LYS A 125 -2.82 7.97 4.01
CA LYS A 125 -1.43 7.48 4.04
C LYS A 125 -0.91 7.41 5.48
N LEU A 126 -1.12 8.46 6.28
CA LEU A 126 -0.78 8.47 7.72
C LEU A 126 -1.48 7.36 8.50
N ALA A 127 -2.73 7.05 8.16
CA ALA A 127 -3.47 5.98 8.83
C ALA A 127 -2.82 4.59 8.66
N ILE A 128 -2.04 4.38 7.60
CA ILE A 128 -1.28 3.14 7.33
C ILE A 128 -0.12 2.95 8.31
N LEU A 129 0.48 4.05 8.79
CA LEU A 129 1.61 4.02 9.71
C LEU A 129 1.26 3.40 11.06
N TRP A 130 2.18 2.73 11.72
CA TRP A 130 2.01 2.31 13.10
C TRP A 130 2.14 3.48 14.06
N ARG A 131 1.71 3.26 15.30
CA ARG A 131 1.69 4.32 16.32
C ARG A 131 3.09 4.87 16.61
N GLN A 132 4.08 3.99 16.68
CA GLN A 132 5.48 4.38 16.90
C GLN A 132 6.06 5.16 15.71
N GLU A 133 5.68 4.83 14.48
CA GLU A 133 6.11 5.53 13.27
C GLU A 133 5.51 6.94 13.25
N MET A 134 4.22 7.09 13.58
CA MET A 134 3.61 8.42 13.78
C MET A 134 4.27 9.20 14.93
N ALA A 135 4.77 8.52 15.97
CA ALA A 135 5.51 9.15 17.06
C ALA A 135 6.90 9.61 16.59
N HIS A 136 7.55 8.85 15.72
CA HIS A 136 8.82 9.25 15.12
C HIS A 136 8.66 10.46 14.21
N ILE A 137 7.61 10.51 13.36
CA ILE A 137 7.27 11.71 12.57
C ILE A 137 7.06 12.93 13.48
N GLN A 138 6.35 12.80 14.59
CA GLN A 138 6.21 13.90 15.56
C GLN A 138 7.57 14.38 16.08
N LYS A 139 8.48 13.46 16.40
CA LYS A 139 9.83 13.77 16.87
C LYS A 139 10.66 14.48 15.79
N LEU A 140 10.65 13.99 14.55
CA LEU A 140 11.37 14.59 13.42
C LEU A 140 10.96 16.05 13.18
N ASN A 141 9.70 16.37 13.45
CA ASN A 141 9.13 17.71 13.25
C ASN A 141 9.03 18.54 14.55
N ASN A 142 9.76 18.16 15.60
CA ASN A 142 9.77 18.86 16.89
C ASN A 142 8.36 19.15 17.43
N MET A 143 7.49 18.15 17.36
CA MET A 143 6.10 18.23 17.82
C MET A 143 5.98 17.72 19.26
N HIS A 144 4.89 18.12 19.93
CA HIS A 144 4.49 17.47 21.17
C HIS A 144 4.13 16.00 20.90
N GLU A 145 4.52 15.10 21.80
CA GLU A 145 4.24 13.67 21.67
C GLU A 145 2.85 13.30 22.21
N TYR A 146 1.89 13.10 21.30
CA TYR A 146 0.52 12.72 21.63
C TYR A 146 0.35 11.20 21.89
N LYS A 147 1.03 10.69 22.92
CA LYS A 147 1.14 9.24 23.22
C LYS A 147 -0.20 8.55 23.48
N ARG A 148 -1.13 9.24 24.14
CA ARG A 148 -2.42 8.69 24.61
C ARG A 148 -3.60 9.03 23.70
N GLU A 149 -3.41 9.91 22.71
CA GLU A 149 -4.51 10.41 21.87
C GLU A 149 -4.94 9.45 20.77
N SER A 150 -6.09 9.64 20.13
CA SER A 150 -6.47 8.78 19.00
C SER A 150 -5.53 8.97 17.80
N LYS A 151 -5.39 7.96 16.93
CA LYS A 151 -4.62 8.12 15.68
C LYS A 151 -5.16 9.27 14.82
N ALA A 152 -6.49 9.41 14.74
CA ALA A 152 -7.13 10.48 13.99
C ALA A 152 -6.74 11.86 14.54
N PHE A 153 -6.70 12.01 15.87
CA PHE A 153 -6.23 13.24 16.50
C PHE A 153 -4.77 13.53 16.15
N VAL A 154 -3.88 12.54 16.32
CA VAL A 154 -2.46 12.71 15.97
C VAL A 154 -2.28 13.07 14.48
N THR A 155 -3.02 12.40 13.58
CA THR A 155 -3.04 12.73 12.15
C THR A 155 -3.38 14.20 11.92
N SER A 156 -4.45 14.71 12.55
CA SER A 156 -4.82 16.13 12.40
C SER A 156 -3.69 17.07 12.83
N LYS A 157 -3.00 16.76 13.94
CA LYS A 157 -1.88 17.57 14.43
C LYS A 157 -0.65 17.53 13.56
N ILE A 158 -0.38 16.39 12.92
CA ILE A 158 0.72 16.27 11.96
C ILE A 158 0.39 17.12 10.72
N LEU A 159 -0.82 17.02 10.19
CA LEU A 159 -1.25 17.79 9.00
C LEU A 159 -1.29 19.30 9.23
N GLU A 160 -1.64 19.74 10.45
CA GLU A 160 -1.60 21.16 10.81
C GLU A 160 -0.18 21.75 10.82
N LYS A 161 0.85 20.93 11.09
CA LYS A 161 2.21 21.42 11.42
C LYS A 161 3.28 21.06 10.40
N VAL A 162 3.14 19.95 9.68
CA VAL A 162 4.17 19.44 8.76
C VAL A 162 3.77 19.75 7.32
N PRO A 163 4.60 20.46 6.54
CA PRO A 163 4.38 20.67 5.11
C PRO A 163 4.17 19.35 4.36
N HIS A 164 3.26 19.35 3.38
CA HIS A 164 2.84 18.14 2.69
C HIS A 164 4.00 17.40 2.00
N ASP A 165 4.87 18.13 1.31
CA ASP A 165 6.04 17.60 0.59
C ASP A 165 7.03 16.89 1.55
N ILE A 166 7.29 17.49 2.71
CA ILE A 166 8.12 16.90 3.76
C ILE A 166 7.44 15.65 4.33
N LEU A 167 6.14 15.75 4.59
CA LEU A 167 5.37 14.69 5.23
C LEU A 167 5.25 13.45 4.34
N GLU A 168 5.04 13.61 3.03
CA GLU A 168 4.99 12.48 2.09
C GLU A 168 6.28 11.68 2.12
N LYS A 169 7.42 12.36 2.07
CA LYS A 169 8.72 11.70 2.16
C LYS A 169 8.88 10.95 3.49
N GLN A 170 8.56 11.60 4.61
CA GLN A 170 8.68 10.98 5.93
C GLN A 170 7.79 9.73 6.07
N ILE A 171 6.58 9.74 5.50
CA ILE A 171 5.70 8.57 5.49
C ILE A 171 6.35 7.43 4.69
N CYS A 172 6.89 7.71 3.50
CA CYS A 172 7.58 6.69 2.69
C CYS A 172 8.79 6.12 3.44
N ASP A 173 9.62 6.97 4.04
CA ASP A 173 10.80 6.57 4.81
C ASP A 173 10.41 5.62 5.97
N GLU A 174 9.37 5.94 6.75
CA GLU A 174 8.86 5.06 7.82
C GLU A 174 8.43 3.69 7.30
N LEU A 175 7.83 3.64 6.10
CA LEU A 175 7.39 2.39 5.49
C LEU A 175 8.54 1.57 4.92
N PHE A 176 9.59 2.20 4.41
CA PHE A 176 10.80 1.52 3.97
C PHE A 176 11.54 0.85 5.13
N GLU A 177 11.74 1.59 6.21
CA GLU A 177 12.45 1.11 7.41
C GLU A 177 11.61 0.15 8.26
N ARG A 178 10.37 -0.11 7.85
CA ARG A 178 9.46 -1.01 8.56
C ARG A 178 9.95 -2.46 8.51
N ASP A 179 10.42 -2.94 9.65
CA ASP A 179 10.78 -4.34 9.86
C ASP A 179 9.65 -5.14 10.54
N TYR A 180 9.13 -6.14 9.81
CA TYR A 180 8.10 -7.05 10.30
C TYR A 180 8.63 -8.15 11.22
N THR A 181 9.93 -8.44 11.20
CA THR A 181 10.51 -9.50 12.03
C THR A 181 10.58 -9.07 13.49
N THR A 182 10.90 -7.79 13.73
CA THR A 182 11.03 -7.21 15.08
C THR A 182 9.78 -6.43 15.52
N ILE A 183 8.72 -6.39 14.70
CA ILE A 183 7.60 -5.48 14.98
C ILE A 183 6.86 -5.75 16.29
N ALA A 184 6.59 -7.02 16.59
CA ALA A 184 5.83 -7.37 17.78
C ALA A 184 6.55 -6.88 19.04
N GLU A 185 7.87 -6.99 19.04
CA GLU A 185 8.76 -6.53 20.10
C GLU A 185 8.84 -5.01 20.14
N SER A 186 9.00 -4.36 18.98
CA SER A 186 9.03 -2.90 18.86
C SER A 186 7.73 -2.25 19.36
N ILE A 187 6.57 -2.79 18.97
CA ILE A 187 5.25 -2.35 19.48
C ILE A 187 5.15 -2.62 20.99
N ALA A 188 5.59 -3.77 21.48
CA ALA A 188 5.51 -4.10 22.90
C ALA A 188 6.36 -3.14 23.75
N ARG A 189 7.60 -2.89 23.33
CA ARG A 189 8.53 -1.94 23.95
C ARG A 189 7.96 -0.52 23.94
N TYR A 190 7.49 -0.03 22.79
CA TYR A 190 6.85 1.28 22.70
C TYR A 190 5.66 1.41 23.66
N ARG A 191 4.86 0.36 23.83
CA ARG A 191 3.73 0.39 24.78
C ARG A 191 4.19 0.42 26.22
N GLU A 192 5.21 -0.36 26.57
CA GLU A 192 5.78 -0.42 27.92
C GLU A 192 6.37 0.92 28.33
N GLU A 193 7.22 1.51 27.49
CA GLU A 193 7.85 2.82 27.69
C GLU A 193 6.82 3.94 27.88
N ASN A 194 5.64 3.81 27.28
CA ASN A 194 4.58 4.81 27.32
C ASN A 194 3.42 4.47 28.28
N GLY A 195 3.57 3.43 29.11
CA GLY A 195 2.57 3.03 30.10
C GLY A 195 1.22 2.62 29.48
N LEU A 196 1.21 2.11 28.25
CA LEU A 196 0.02 1.71 27.52
C LEU A 196 -0.33 0.24 27.82
N HIS A 197 -1.55 -0.06 28.27
CA HIS A 197 -1.99 -1.42 28.61
C HIS A 197 -1.65 -2.47 27.53
N LYS A 198 -1.23 -3.68 27.91
CA LYS A 198 -1.01 -4.77 26.94
C LYS A 198 -2.30 -5.09 26.17
N ARG A 199 -2.24 -5.13 24.84
CA ARG A 199 -3.37 -5.63 24.02
C ARG A 199 -3.63 -7.08 24.41
N ARG A 200 -4.88 -7.48 24.69
CA ARG A 200 -5.26 -8.89 24.75
C ARG A 200 -4.79 -9.56 23.46
N LYS A 201 -4.02 -10.65 23.56
CA LYS A 201 -3.61 -11.45 22.40
C LYS A 201 -4.88 -11.86 21.64
N LYS A 202 -5.21 -11.21 20.53
CA LYS A 202 -6.14 -11.78 19.56
C LYS A 202 -5.45 -13.06 19.07
N ARG A 203 -6.14 -14.21 19.15
CA ARG A 203 -5.67 -15.48 18.58
C ARG A 203 -5.32 -15.20 17.12
N ILE A 204 -4.03 -15.11 16.81
CA ILE A 204 -3.55 -15.11 15.43
C ILE A 204 -3.93 -16.50 14.91
N SER A 205 -4.87 -16.57 13.98
CA SER A 205 -5.12 -17.81 13.25
C SER A 205 -3.80 -18.20 12.58
N LYS A 206 -3.31 -19.42 12.81
CA LYS A 206 -2.07 -20.01 12.29
C LYS A 206 -2.08 -20.13 10.75
N ARG A 207 -2.33 -19.06 9.99
CA ARG A 207 -2.36 -19.05 8.52
C ARG A 207 -1.11 -18.44 7.88
N TYR A 208 -0.24 -17.81 8.67
CA TYR A 208 1.05 -17.31 8.19
C TYR A 208 2.17 -18.16 8.78
N LYS A 209 2.38 -19.33 8.19
CA LYS A 209 3.69 -19.98 8.16
C LYS A 209 4.04 -20.10 6.69
N ILE A 210 4.86 -19.16 6.23
CA ILE A 210 5.60 -19.31 4.98
C ILE A 210 6.53 -20.51 5.21
N LYS A 211 6.45 -21.50 4.30
CA LYS A 211 7.41 -22.59 4.20
C LYS A 211 8.49 -22.17 3.22
#